data_AF-U5HJZ5-F1
#
_entry.id   AF-U5HJZ5-F1
#
_cell.length_a   1.000
_cell.length_b   1.000
_cell.length_c   1.000
_cell.angle_alpha   90.00
_cell.angle_beta   90.00
_cell.angle_gamma   90.00
#
_symmetry.space_group_name_H-M   'P 1'
#
loop_
_entity.id
_entity.type
_entity.pdbx_description
1 polymer ?
#
loop_
_entity_poly.entity_id
_entity_poly.type
_entity_poly.pdbx_seq_one_letter_code
_entity_poly.pdbx_strand_id
1 'polypeptide(L)' 'MVLENVGKTMNELDFYGSPGELWEVEAAFKELGIMHNDVRAGNVLVRPNNGPLCFVDWGRSYLKLPV' A
#
# COMPACT_ATOMS: atom_id res chain seq x y z
N MET A 1 -0.82 6.64 -12.84
CA MET A 1 -0.90 7.31 -11.52
C MET A 1 -0.10 6.52 -10.51
N VAL A 2 0.52 7.17 -9.52
CA VAL A 2 1.37 6.55 -8.49
C VAL A 2 0.73 5.35 -7.75
N LEU A 3 -0.59 5.38 -7.53
CA LEU A 3 -1.36 4.27 -6.96
C LEU A 3 -1.30 2.98 -7.81
N GLU A 4 -1.08 3.09 -9.12
CA GLU A 4 -0.91 1.94 -10.01
C GLU A 4 0.49 1.34 -9.92
N ASN A 5 1.50 2.07 -9.43
CA ASN A 5 2.87 1.54 -9.31
C ASN A 5 3.08 0.72 -8.04
N VAL A 6 2.54 1.16 -6.90
CA VAL A 6 2.64 0.41 -5.63
C VAL A 6 1.88 -0.92 -5.72
N GLY A 7 0.71 -0.92 -6.37
CA GLY A 7 -0.06 -2.14 -6.59
C GLY A 7 0.60 -3.13 -7.55
N LYS A 8 1.38 -2.66 -8.54
CA LYS A 8 1.96 -3.52 -9.60
C LYS A 8 3.06 -4.47 -9.13
N THR A 9 3.73 -4.15 -8.02
CA THR A 9 4.91 -4.88 -7.53
C THR A 9 4.62 -5.95 -6.48
N MET A 10 3.38 -6.04 -5.96
CA MET A 10 3.04 -7.02 -4.93
C MET A 10 1.78 -7.79 -5.29
N ASN A 11 1.88 -9.11 -5.26
CA ASN A 11 0.73 -10.00 -5.30
C ASN A 11 0.25 -10.32 -3.86
N GLU A 12 -0.88 -11.02 -3.73
CA GLU A 12 -1.46 -11.38 -2.43
C GLU A 12 -0.54 -12.23 -1.54
N LEU A 13 0.18 -13.18 -2.14
CA LEU A 13 1.08 -14.08 -1.40
C LEU A 13 2.25 -13.33 -0.80
N ASP A 14 2.76 -12.32 -1.52
CA ASP A 14 3.87 -11.48 -1.07
C ASP A 14 3.40 -10.65 0.14
N PHE A 15 2.26 -9.95 0.00
CA PHE A 15 1.73 -9.06 1.05
C PHE A 15 1.30 -9.76 2.35
N TYR A 16 0.71 -10.96 2.26
CA TYR A 16 0.27 -11.71 3.44
C TYR A 16 1.28 -12.75 3.93
N GLY A 17 2.25 -13.14 3.11
CA GLY A 17 3.24 -14.18 3.40
C GLY A 17 4.50 -13.68 4.09
N SER A 18 4.86 -12.40 3.92
CA SER A 18 6.09 -11.81 4.46
C SER A 18 5.81 -10.52 5.25
N PRO A 19 6.03 -10.51 6.58
CA PRO A 19 5.99 -9.29 7.40
C PRO A 19 6.95 -8.19 6.89
N GLY A 20 7.98 -8.62 6.16
CA GLY A 20 9.00 -7.79 5.55
C GLY A 20 8.62 -7.17 4.21
N GLU A 21 7.35 -6.92 3.90
CA GLU A 21 6.98 -6.21 2.66
C GLU A 21 6.04 -5.01 2.93
N LEU A 22 5.38 -5.01 4.09
CA LEU A 22 4.59 -3.86 4.55
C LEU A 22 5.44 -2.58 4.62
N TRP A 23 6.73 -2.71 4.97
CA TRP A 23 7.66 -1.58 5.05
C TRP A 23 8.00 -0.99 3.68
N GLU A 24 7.98 -1.79 2.60
CA GLU A 24 8.24 -1.29 1.24
C GLU A 24 7.07 -0.45 0.75
N VAL A 25 5.84 -0.87 1.08
CA VAL A 25 4.62 -0.09 0.81
C VAL A 25 4.63 1.22 1.58
N GLU A 26 4.94 1.17 2.87
CA GLU A 26 5.03 2.38 3.71
C GLU A 26 6.16 3.30 3.23
N ALA A 27 7.29 2.75 2.79
CA ALA A 27 8.39 3.52 2.20
C ALA A 27 7.96 4.20 0.89
N ALA A 28 7.27 3.49 0.00
CA ALA A 28 6.75 4.05 -1.24
C ALA A 28 5.76 5.19 -0.97
N PHE A 29 4.84 5.03 -0.03
CA PHE A 29 3.93 6.10 0.38
C PHE A 29 4.69 7.30 0.97
N LYS A 30 5.71 7.04 1.79
CA LYS A 30 6.55 8.09 2.37
C LYS A 30 7.30 8.88 1.30
N GLU A 31 7.83 8.26 0.26
CA GLU A 31 8.47 8.95 -0.87
C GLU A 31 7.52 9.93 -1.57
N LEU A 32 6.23 9.61 -1.56
CA LEU A 32 5.17 10.42 -2.15
C LEU A 32 4.64 11.49 -1.19
N GLY A 33 5.17 11.54 0.04
CA GLY A 33 4.68 12.42 1.11
C GLY A 33 3.26 12.06 1.56
N ILE A 34 2.82 10.81 1.35
CA ILE A 34 1.51 10.32 1.78
C ILE A 34 1.73 9.31 2.90
N MET A 35 0.94 9.37 3.96
CA MET A 35 0.89 8.34 4.99
C MET A 35 -0.53 7.77 5.02
N HIS A 36 -0.70 6.47 4.78
CA HIS A 36 -2.01 5.84 4.81
C HIS A 36 -2.61 5.82 6.23
N ASN A 37 -1.75 5.54 7.24
CA ASN A 37 -2.09 5.57 8.67
C ASN A 37 -3.17 4.56 9.13
N ASP A 38 -3.46 3.53 8.33
CA ASP A 38 -4.36 2.42 8.69
C ASP A 38 -4.14 1.21 7.74
N VAL A 39 -2.87 0.83 7.52
CA VAL A 39 -2.56 -0.31 6.65
C VAL A 39 -2.85 -1.61 7.39
N ARG A 40 -3.86 -2.35 6.92
CA ARG A 40 -4.30 -3.64 7.48
C ARG A 40 -5.02 -4.44 6.40
N ALA A 41 -5.12 -5.75 6.60
CA ALA A 41 -5.78 -6.68 5.67
C ALA A 41 -7.16 -6.19 5.16
N GLY A 42 -8.00 -5.67 6.07
CA GLY A 42 -9.33 -5.18 5.73
C GLY A 42 -9.36 -3.94 4.82
N ASN A 43 -8.23 -3.23 4.69
CA ASN A 43 -8.08 -2.03 3.88
C ASN A 43 -7.27 -2.30 2.59
N VAL A 44 -7.06 -3.57 2.25
CA VAL A 44 -6.35 -3.99 1.04
C VAL A 44 -7.23 -4.91 0.22
N LEU A 45 -7.59 -4.46 -0.98
CA LEU A 45 -8.33 -5.25 -1.94
C LEU A 45 -7.36 -5.98 -2.87
N VAL A 46 -7.50 -7.30 -2.93
CA VAL A 46 -6.80 -8.15 -3.90
C VAL A 46 -7.60 -8.19 -5.19
N ARG A 47 -6.96 -7.86 -6.31
CA ARG A 47 -7.62 -8.02 -7.62
C ARG A 47 -7.59 -9.49 -8.04
N PRO A 48 -8.66 -9.98 -8.68
CA PRO A 48 -8.69 -11.35 -9.22
C PRO A 48 -7.54 -11.60 -10.21
N ASN A 49 -7.19 -12.88 -10.41
CA ASN A 49 -6.12 -13.35 -11.30
C ASN A 49 -4.70 -12.93 -10.88
N ASN A 50 -4.38 -13.00 -9.58
CA ASN A 50 -3.10 -12.52 -9.01
C ASN A 50 -2.83 -11.05 -9.40
N GLY A 51 -3.90 -10.26 -9.49
CA GLY A 51 -3.83 -8.88 -9.89
C GLY A 51 -3.22 -8.00 -8.81
N PRO A 52 -2.81 -6.78 -9.18
CA PRO A 52 -2.19 -5.83 -8.26
C PRO A 52 -3.11 -5.48 -7.08
N LEU A 53 -2.51 -5.26 -5.91
CA LEU A 53 -3.22 -4.83 -4.71
C LEU A 53 -3.74 -3.39 -4.83
N CYS A 54 -4.84 -3.09 -4.13
CA CYS A 54 -5.39 -1.74 -4.03
C CYS A 54 -5.68 -1.38 -2.58
N PHE A 55 -5.11 -0.26 -2.11
CA PHE A 55 -5.36 0.28 -0.78
C PHE A 55 -6.62 1.14 -0.77
N VAL A 56 -7.47 0.93 0.23
CA VAL A 56 -8.75 1.61 0.44
C VAL A 56 -8.85 2.16 1.87
N ASP A 57 -9.94 2.87 2.18
CA ASP A 57 -10.15 3.50 3.49
C ASP A 57 -9.06 4.52 3.86
N TRP A 58 -8.93 5.53 3.00
CA TRP A 58 -7.98 6.64 3.16
C TRP A 58 -8.42 7.69 4.20
N GLY A 59 -9.49 7.43 4.97
CA GLY A 59 -10.08 8.42 5.88
C GLY A 59 -9.15 8.87 7.02
N ARG A 60 -8.11 8.09 7.31
CA ARG A 60 -7.07 8.39 8.32
C ARG A 60 -5.76 8.88 7.73
N SER A 61 -5.69 8.96 6.41
CA SER A 61 -4.47 9.29 5.70
C SER A 61 -4.16 10.78 5.81
N TYR A 62 -2.87 11.11 5.74
CA TYR A 62 -2.42 12.50 5.79
C TYR A 62 -1.21 12.73 4.89
N LEU A 63 -1.03 13.98 4.47
CA LEU A 63 0.17 14.41 3.78
C LEU A 63 1.27 14.65 4.81
N LYS A 64 2.41 13.97 4.65
CA LYS A 64 3.63 14.24 5.39
C LYS A 64 4.51 15.12 4.52
N LEU A 65 4.43 16.42 4.76
CA LEU A 65 5.32 17.38 4.11
C LEU A 65 6.76 17.09 4.53
N PRO A 66 7.74 17.11 3.59
CA PRO A 66 9.14 17.05 3.95
C PRO A 66 9.47 18.27 4.84
N VAL A 67 10.08 17.99 5.99
CA VAL A 67 10.62 18.99 6.92
C VAL A 67 12.06 19.29 6.53
#